data_AF-A0A953W1B3-F1
#
_entry.id   AF-A0A953W1B3-F1
#
_cell.length_a   1.000
_cell.length_b   1.000
_cell.length_c   1.000
_cell.angle_alpha   90.00
_cell.angle_beta   90.00
_cell.angle_gamma   90.00
#
_symmetry.space_group_name_H-M   'P 1'
#
loop_
_entity.id
_entity.type
_entity.pdbx_description
1 polymer ?
#
loop_
_entity_poly.entity_id
_entity_poly.type
_entity_poly.pdbx_seq_one_letter_code
_entity_poly.pdbx_strand_id
1 'polypeptide(L)'
;MDWTRIEELRDEVGDEALEEILEVFISEIDDFIDTLNARDSVASLAGDLHFLRGAALNIGFQALAEACQSGESMAKAGQGADVDLTAIVARYGECRAELATRHAIH
;
A
#
# COMPACT_ATOMS: atom_id res chain seq x y z
N MET A 1 -0.62 -9.93 6.35
CA MET A 1 -0.67 -10.07 4.87
C MET A 1 -1.78 -11.02 4.44
N ASP A 2 -2.36 -10.80 3.26
CA ASP A 2 -3.19 -11.79 2.53
C ASP A 2 -2.30 -12.50 1.50
N TRP A 3 -1.81 -13.68 1.89
CA TRP A 3 -0.91 -14.48 1.07
C TRP A 3 -1.62 -15.18 -0.09
N THR A 4 -2.92 -15.43 0.02
CA THR A 4 -3.71 -16.04 -1.05
C THR A 4 -3.65 -15.17 -2.30
N ARG A 5 -3.73 -13.85 -2.16
CA ARG A 5 -3.64 -12.94 -3.30
C ARG A 5 -2.29 -13.01 -4.02
N ILE A 6 -1.20 -13.18 -3.28
CA ILE A 6 0.15 -13.35 -3.86
C ILE A 6 0.26 -14.70 -4.58
N GLU A 7 -0.34 -15.76 -4.01
CA GLU A 7 -0.39 -17.07 -4.65
C GLU A 7 -1.21 -17.05 -5.95
N GLU A 8 -2.34 -16.36 -5.96
CA GLU A 8 -3.13 -16.14 -7.19
C GLU A 8 -2.33 -15.38 -8.24
N LEU A 9 -1.66 -14.29 -7.84
CA LEU A 9 -0.83 -13.50 -8.75
C LEU A 9 0.31 -14.35 -9.32
N ARG A 10 0.93 -15.20 -8.50
CA ARG A 10 1.95 -16.17 -8.93
C ARG A 10 1.39 -17.15 -9.95
N ASP A 11 0.18 -17.67 -9.74
CA ASP A 11 -0.46 -18.60 -10.67
C ASP A 11 -0.82 -17.93 -12.01
N GLU A 12 -1.07 -16.61 -11.99
CA GLU A 12 -1.37 -15.79 -13.18
C GLU A 12 -0.12 -15.45 -14.02
N VAL A 13 0.99 -15.10 -13.38
CA VAL A 13 2.19 -14.53 -14.05
C VAL A 13 3.39 -15.47 -14.07
N GLY A 14 3.41 -16.48 -13.20
CA GLY A 14 4.54 -17.38 -12.97
C GLY A 14 5.55 -16.84 -11.95
N ASP A 15 6.33 -17.76 -11.35
CA ASP A 15 7.30 -17.45 -10.28
C ASP A 15 8.33 -16.39 -10.69
N GLU A 16 8.90 -16.51 -11.89
CA GLU A 16 9.96 -15.62 -12.38
C GLU A 16 9.47 -14.18 -12.59
N ALA A 17 8.24 -14.01 -13.11
CA ALA A 17 7.66 -12.71 -13.36
C ALA A 17 7.10 -12.07 -12.07
N LEU A 18 6.70 -12.88 -11.10
CA LEU A 18 6.14 -12.39 -9.83
C LEU A 18 7.14 -11.50 -9.09
N GLU A 19 8.41 -11.92 -9.03
CA GLU A 19 9.45 -11.16 -8.32
C GLU A 19 9.65 -9.77 -8.93
N GLU A 20 9.80 -9.70 -10.27
CA GLU A 20 9.92 -8.43 -11.01
C GLU A 20 8.68 -7.54 -10.80
N ILE A 21 7.48 -8.13 -10.87
CA ILE A 21 6.23 -7.40 -10.66
C ILE A 21 6.16 -6.84 -9.24
N LEU A 22 6.49 -7.63 -8.22
CA LEU A 22 6.49 -7.17 -6.83
C LEU A 22 7.52 -6.07 -6.61
N GLU A 23 8.72 -6.18 -7.17
CA GLU A 23 9.76 -5.15 -7.06
C GLU A 23 9.28 -3.82 -7.67
N VAL A 24 8.76 -3.84 -8.90
CA VAL A 24 8.24 -2.65 -9.57
C VAL A 24 7.06 -2.04 -8.79
N PHE A 25 6.10 -2.85 -8.36
CA PHE A 25 4.95 -2.36 -7.58
C PHE A 25 5.37 -1.71 -6.27
N ILE A 26 6.32 -2.33 -5.57
CA ILE A 26 6.83 -1.80 -4.31
C ILE A 26 7.59 -0.49 -4.53
N SER A 27 8.37 -0.37 -5.60
CA SER A 27 9.03 0.89 -5.96
C SER A 27 8.01 1.99 -6.26
N GLU A 28 6.92 1.69 -6.98
CA GLU A 28 5.86 2.66 -7.26
C GLU A 28 5.15 3.13 -5.98
N ILE A 29 4.91 2.21 -5.04
CA ILE A 29 4.32 2.57 -3.75
C ILE A 29 5.30 3.39 -2.90
N ASP A 30 6.60 3.09 -2.93
CA ASP A 30 7.64 3.88 -2.25
C ASP A 30 7.62 5.34 -2.75
N ASP A 31 7.64 5.55 -4.07
CA ASP A 31 7.56 6.89 -4.68
C ASP A 31 6.26 7.62 -4.33
N PHE A 32 5.15 6.86 -4.28
CA PHE A 32 3.86 7.40 -3.88
C PHE A 32 3.84 7.81 -2.40
N ILE A 33 4.44 7.02 -1.50
CA ILE A 33 4.56 7.33 -0.07
C ILE A 33 5.40 8.58 0.15
N ASP A 34 6.48 8.78 -0.61
CA ASP A 34 7.28 10.01 -0.56
C ASP A 34 6.45 11.22 -0.98
N THR A 35 5.66 11.10 -2.05
CA THR A 35 4.72 12.14 -2.50
C THR A 35 3.66 12.41 -1.44
N LEU A 36 3.15 11.38 -0.78
CA LEU A 36 2.16 11.48 0.30
C LEU A 36 2.77 12.15 1.55
N ASN A 37 4.05 11.95 1.84
CA ASN A 37 4.71 12.62 2.97
C ASN A 37 5.04 14.09 2.67
N ALA A 38 5.34 14.42 1.41
CA ALA A 38 5.68 15.78 0.97
C ALA A 38 4.47 16.69 0.70
N ARG A 39 3.24 16.20 0.91
CA ARG A 39 2.02 16.93 0.54
C ARG A 39 1.73 18.13 1.46
N ASP A 40 1.39 19.25 0.84
CA ASP A 40 1.06 20.50 1.56
C ASP A 40 -0.42 20.62 1.96
N SER A 41 -1.30 19.75 1.42
CA SER A 41 -2.74 19.89 1.64
C SER A 41 -3.49 18.56 1.69
N VAL A 42 -4.59 18.53 2.45
CA VAL A 42 -5.48 17.37 2.56
C VAL A 42 -6.55 17.29 1.47
N ALA A 43 -6.56 18.21 0.50
CA ALA A 43 -7.59 18.31 -0.52
C ALA A 43 -7.69 17.05 -1.41
N SER A 44 -6.54 16.45 -1.77
CA SER A 44 -6.48 15.21 -2.54
C SER A 44 -6.46 13.94 -1.68
N LEU A 45 -6.49 14.05 -0.34
CA LEU A 45 -6.12 12.94 0.55
C LEU A 45 -7.02 11.72 0.38
N ALA A 46 -8.31 11.94 0.18
CA ALA A 46 -9.25 10.85 -0.07
C ALA A 46 -8.90 10.07 -1.34
N GLY A 47 -8.49 10.76 -2.42
CA GLY A 47 -8.05 10.13 -3.66
C GLY A 47 -6.71 9.42 -3.50
N ASP A 48 -5.78 10.05 -2.81
CA ASP A 48 -4.45 9.49 -2.54
C ASP A 48 -4.57 8.17 -1.75
N LEU A 49 -5.40 8.16 -0.70
CA LEU A 49 -5.64 6.96 0.10
C LEU A 49 -6.46 5.90 -0.63
N HIS A 50 -7.38 6.31 -1.51
CA HIS A 50 -8.12 5.38 -2.36
C HIS A 50 -7.17 4.63 -3.32
N PHE A 51 -6.24 5.35 -3.95
CA PHE A 51 -5.22 4.75 -4.80
C PHE A 51 -4.35 3.77 -4.01
N LEU A 52 -3.78 4.21 -2.87
CA LEU A 52 -2.92 3.37 -2.04
C LEU A 52 -3.65 2.13 -1.51
N ARG A 53 -4.94 2.26 -1.16
CA ARG A 53 -5.80 1.13 -0.78
C ARG A 53 -5.90 0.11 -1.91
N GLY A 54 -6.14 0.57 -3.14
CA GLY A 54 -6.21 -0.30 -4.31
C GLY A 54 -4.89 -1.03 -4.58
N ALA A 55 -3.78 -0.29 -4.54
CA ALA A 55 -2.43 -0.86 -4.69
C ALA A 55 -2.15 -1.91 -3.61
N ALA A 56 -2.46 -1.61 -2.36
CA ALA A 56 -2.29 -2.53 -1.24
C ALA A 56 -3.07 -3.83 -1.42
N LEU A 57 -4.33 -3.77 -1.89
CA LEU A 57 -5.14 -4.97 -2.13
C LEU A 57 -4.57 -5.86 -3.24
N ASN A 58 -3.98 -5.27 -4.28
CA ASN A 58 -3.44 -6.05 -5.41
C ASN A 58 -2.30 -6.99 -5.01
N ILE A 59 -1.50 -6.60 -4.01
CA ILE A 59 -0.33 -7.36 -3.53
C ILE A 59 -0.55 -7.97 -2.13
N GLY A 60 -1.79 -8.00 -1.64
CA GLY A 60 -2.15 -8.66 -0.38
C GLY A 60 -1.79 -7.88 0.89
N PHE A 61 -1.53 -6.57 0.82
CA PHE A 61 -1.24 -5.71 1.98
C PHE A 61 -2.54 -5.32 2.71
N GLN A 62 -3.31 -6.32 3.15
CA GLN A 62 -4.65 -6.12 3.72
C GLN A 62 -4.68 -5.12 4.88
N ALA A 63 -3.70 -5.20 5.79
CA ALA A 63 -3.63 -4.33 6.95
C ALA A 63 -3.33 -2.86 6.58
N LEU A 64 -2.65 -2.62 5.46
CA LEU A 64 -2.48 -1.28 4.88
C LEU A 64 -3.77 -0.82 4.20
N ALA A 65 -4.42 -1.70 3.43
CA ALA A 65 -5.69 -1.40 2.76
C ALA A 65 -6.78 -0.96 3.74
N GLU A 66 -6.86 -1.60 4.91
CA GLU A 66 -7.77 -1.23 6.00
C GLU A 66 -7.44 0.16 6.59
N ALA A 67 -6.16 0.45 6.82
CA ALA A 67 -5.72 1.76 7.30
C ALA A 67 -6.04 2.88 6.29
N CYS A 68 -5.75 2.64 5.01
CA CYS A 68 -6.09 3.55 3.92
C CYS A 68 -7.61 3.75 3.79
N GLN A 69 -8.41 2.70 3.95
CA GLN A 69 -9.87 2.81 3.93
C GLN A 69 -10.39 3.72 5.05
N SER A 70 -9.88 3.56 6.28
CA SER A 70 -10.28 4.41 7.40
C SER A 70 -9.91 5.88 7.13
N GLY A 71 -8.69 6.14 6.68
CA GLY A 71 -8.26 7.50 6.35
C GLY A 71 -9.02 8.10 5.18
N GLU A 72 -9.33 7.30 4.14
CA GLU A 72 -10.16 7.70 2.99
C GLU A 72 -11.55 8.15 3.47
N SER A 73 -12.19 7.38 4.34
CA SER A 73 -13.49 7.71 4.93
C SER A 73 -13.44 9.02 5.73
N MET A 74 -12.41 9.21 6.56
CA MET A 74 -12.23 10.44 7.34
C MET A 74 -12.02 11.66 6.43
N ALA A 75 -11.16 11.53 5.41
CA ALA A 75 -10.91 12.60 4.45
C ALA A 75 -12.19 13.00 3.70
N LYS A 76 -13.02 12.02 3.27
CA LYS A 76 -14.33 12.28 2.65
C LYS A 76 -15.33 12.93 3.59
N ALA A 77 -15.23 12.68 4.90
CA ALA A 77 -16.05 13.32 5.92
C ALA A 77 -15.58 14.75 6.28
N GLY A 78 -14.54 15.27 5.62
CA GLY A 78 -13.96 16.58 5.93
C GLY A 78 -12.98 16.56 7.11
N GLN A 79 -12.61 15.38 7.60
CA GLN A 79 -11.69 15.17 8.72
C GLN A 79 -10.28 14.78 8.23
N GLY A 80 -9.89 15.26 7.04
CA GLY A 80 -8.60 14.91 6.43
C GLY A 80 -7.39 15.31 7.28
N ALA A 81 -7.52 16.36 8.09
CA ALA A 81 -6.47 16.81 9.01
C ALA A 81 -6.27 15.87 10.22
N ASP A 82 -7.26 15.04 10.54
CA ASP A 82 -7.22 14.08 11.64
C ASP A 82 -6.71 12.70 11.20
N VAL A 83 -6.42 12.51 9.90
CA VAL A 83 -5.91 11.25 9.38
C VAL A 83 -4.47 11.06 9.83
N ASP A 84 -4.21 9.95 10.52
CA ASP A 84 -2.87 9.56 10.94
C ASP A 84 -2.07 8.95 9.78
N LEU A 85 -1.49 9.83 8.97
CA LEU A 85 -0.59 9.44 7.88
C LEU A 85 0.66 8.70 8.39
N THR A 86 1.14 9.03 9.59
CA THR A 86 2.32 8.37 10.17
C THR A 86 2.02 6.90 10.44
N ALA A 87 0.85 6.58 10.99
CA ALA A 87 0.42 5.20 11.19
C ALA A 87 0.23 4.43 9.87
N ILE A 88 -0.30 5.09 8.82
CA ILE A 88 -0.45 4.47 7.50
C ILE A 88 0.91 4.13 6.88
N VAL A 89 1.87 5.06 6.94
CA VAL A 89 3.24 4.85 6.43
C VAL A 89 3.97 3.77 7.25
N ALA A 90 3.84 3.77 8.57
CA ALA A 90 4.39 2.73 9.42
C ALA A 90 3.82 1.35 9.06
N ARG A 91 2.50 1.27 8.82
CA ARG A 91 1.83 0.03 8.41
C ARG A 91 2.32 -0.47 7.05
N TYR A 92 2.60 0.42 6.10
CA TYR A 92 3.24 0.04 4.85
C TYR A 92 4.63 -0.59 5.08
N GLY A 93 5.46 0.03 5.92
CA GLY A 93 6.77 -0.52 6.29
C GLY A 93 6.69 -1.91 6.93
N GLU A 94 5.72 -2.14 7.81
CA GLU A 94 5.44 -3.47 8.39
C GLU A 94 5.11 -4.50 7.32
N CYS A 95 4.20 -4.17 6.38
CA CYS A 95 3.83 -5.07 5.29
C CYS A 95 5.02 -5.38 4.36
N ARG A 96 5.86 -4.40 4.04
CA ARG A 96 7.09 -4.62 3.25
C ARG A 96 8.06 -5.56 3.95
N ALA A 97 8.30 -5.36 5.24
CA ALA A 97 9.20 -6.23 6.00
C ALA A 97 8.66 -7.67 6.07
N GLU A 98 7.34 -7.83 6.21
CA GLU A 98 6.68 -9.14 6.17
C GLU A 98 6.82 -9.80 4.79
N LEU A 99 6.63 -9.03 3.70
CA LEU A 99 6.82 -9.50 2.32
C LEU A 99 8.26 -9.96 2.08
N ALA A 100 9.26 -9.13 2.41
CA ALA A 100 10.68 -9.40 2.20
C ALA A 100 11.20 -10.60 3.01
N THR A 101 10.60 -10.88 4.17
CA THR A 101 10.97 -12.05 4.98
C THR A 101 10.55 -13.36 4.31
N ARG A 102 9.45 -13.36 3.55
CA ARG A 102 8.85 -14.57 2.96
C ARG A 102 9.20 -14.76 1.48
N HIS A 103 9.39 -13.66 0.76
CA HIS A 103 10.00 -13.62 -0.56
C HIS A 103 11.32 -12.88 -0.39
N ALA A 104 12.44 -13.61 -0.34
CA ALA A 104 13.76 -13.00 -0.36
C ALA A 104 13.97 -12.33 -1.72
N ILE A 105 13.35 -11.16 -1.90
CA ILE A 105 13.60 -10.21 -2.98
C ILE A 105 15.03 -9.74 -2.72
N HIS A 106 15.97 -10.24 -3.52
CA HIS A 106 17.41 -10.13 -3.25
C HIS A 106 18.06 -8.98 -4.01
#